data_AF-A0A2H0S2K4-F1
#
_entry.id   AF-A0A2H0S2K4-F1
#
_cell.length_a   1.000
_cell.length_b   1.000
_cell.length_c   1.000
_cell.angle_alpha   90.00
_cell.angle_beta   90.00
_cell.angle_gamma   90.00
#
_symmetry.space_group_name_H-M   'P 1'
#
loop_
_entity.id
_entity.type
_entity.pdbx_description
1 polymer ?
#
loop_
_entity_poly.entity_id
_entity_poly.type
_entity_poly.pdbx_seq_one_letter_code
_entity_poly.pdbx_strand_id
1 'polypeptide(L)'
;MLTPEIIDNLAAQYVTNIHLALAKKSKSTAIMQYVVHRIDMANIRIALRLKEEDADLSVFIKGGTLDLKKLAGNLEGIVKAIEGSNLPYSLGQAIRKTADDPNAFERALSEVTASDIAHMWNIPLSIEPVFAFAALAQSQLTLLRALIIGKRAALEPQAIKQMLPPFISASHYVL
;
A
#
# COMPACT_ATOMS: atom_id res chain seq x y z
N MET A 1 9.39 -21.33 -19.62
CA MET A 1 8.87 -20.27 -20.53
C MET A 1 8.52 -19.06 -19.67
N LEU A 2 8.80 -17.84 -20.14
CA LEU A 2 8.37 -16.61 -19.46
C LEU A 2 6.86 -16.44 -19.65
N THR A 3 6.09 -16.52 -18.57
CA THR A 3 4.65 -16.22 -18.59
C THR A 3 4.43 -14.72 -18.34
N PRO A 4 3.28 -14.15 -18.76
CA PRO A 4 2.95 -12.74 -18.47
C PRO A 4 3.05 -12.39 -16.98
N GLU A 5 2.60 -13.30 -16.11
CA GLU A 5 2.66 -13.13 -14.64
C GLU A 5 4.10 -13.03 -14.12
N ILE A 6 5.02 -13.86 -14.63
CA ILE A 6 6.44 -13.78 -14.27
C ILE A 6 7.04 -12.45 -14.72
N ILE A 7 6.67 -11.97 -15.90
CA ILE A 7 7.15 -10.67 -16.43
C ILE A 7 6.66 -9.52 -15.54
N ASP A 8 5.38 -9.51 -15.16
CA ASP A 8 4.81 -8.48 -14.31
C ASP A 8 5.48 -8.46 -12.91
N ASN A 9 5.72 -9.62 -12.32
CA ASN A 9 6.41 -9.73 -11.03
C ASN A 9 7.85 -9.23 -11.11
N LEU A 10 8.60 -9.57 -12.18
CA LEU A 10 9.96 -9.09 -12.38
C LEU A 10 10.00 -7.57 -12.60
N ALA A 11 9.06 -7.02 -13.37
CA ALA A 11 8.94 -5.59 -13.58
C ALA A 11 8.61 -4.85 -12.27
N ALA A 12 7.66 -5.36 -11.48
CA ALA A 12 7.32 -4.82 -10.16
C ALA A 12 8.52 -4.84 -9.20
N GLN A 13 9.28 -5.94 -9.18
CA GLN A 13 10.50 -6.05 -8.38
C GLN A 13 11.57 -5.05 -8.83
N TYR A 14 11.78 -4.89 -10.14
CA TYR A 14 12.75 -3.95 -10.68
C TYR A 14 12.43 -2.49 -10.29
N VAL A 15 11.19 -2.06 -10.47
CA VAL A 15 10.72 -0.73 -10.06
C VAL A 15 10.88 -0.53 -8.55
N THR A 16 10.57 -1.56 -7.77
CA THR A 16 10.73 -1.53 -6.31
C THR A 16 12.19 -1.35 -5.89
N ASN A 17 13.12 -2.05 -6.55
CA ASN A 17 14.55 -1.91 -6.28
C ASN A 17 15.04 -0.48 -6.55
N ILE A 18 14.54 0.16 -7.60
CA ILE A 18 14.84 1.57 -7.90
C ILE A 18 14.31 2.48 -6.79
N HIS A 19 13.05 2.30 -6.36
CA HIS A 19 12.48 3.12 -5.28
C HIS A 19 13.27 2.97 -3.98
N LEU A 20 13.65 1.75 -3.60
CA LEU A 20 14.47 1.49 -2.42
C LEU A 20 15.85 2.15 -2.52
N ALA A 21 16.50 2.05 -3.69
CA ALA A 21 17.80 2.68 -3.92
C ALA A 21 17.72 4.21 -3.82
N LEU A 22 16.69 4.82 -4.41
CA LEU A 22 16.45 6.27 -4.34
C LEU A 22 16.10 6.72 -2.92
N ALA A 23 15.24 5.98 -2.21
CA ALA A 23 14.91 6.26 -0.82
C ALA A 23 16.15 6.18 0.07
N LYS A 24 16.98 5.15 -0.09
CA LYS A 24 18.27 5.03 0.63
C LYS A 24 19.21 6.19 0.32
N LYS A 25 19.32 6.58 -0.95
CA LYS A 25 20.16 7.71 -1.39
C LYS A 25 19.70 9.05 -0.83
N SER A 26 18.38 9.22 -0.63
CA SER A 26 17.81 10.43 -0.02
C SER A 26 18.25 10.66 1.42
N LYS A 27 18.68 9.58 2.12
CA LYS A 27 18.98 9.55 3.56
C LYS A 27 17.80 9.94 4.48
N SER A 28 16.60 10.09 3.93
CA SER A 28 15.39 10.33 4.70
C SER A 28 14.81 9.01 5.21
N THR A 29 14.69 8.89 6.53
CA THR A 29 14.02 7.75 7.17
C THR A 29 12.52 7.72 6.86
N ALA A 30 11.88 8.89 6.75
CA ALA A 30 10.46 9.00 6.43
C ALA A 30 10.14 8.55 5.00
N ILE A 31 10.97 8.94 4.01
CA ILE A 31 10.83 8.47 2.63
C ILE A 31 11.09 6.96 2.54
N MET A 32 12.11 6.46 3.27
CA MET A 32 12.38 5.02 3.34
C MET A 32 11.19 4.25 3.91
N GLN A 33 10.62 4.72 5.02
CA GLN A 33 9.45 4.12 5.63
C GLN A 33 8.27 4.07 4.67
N TYR A 34 7.94 5.18 4.01
CA TYR A 34 6.87 5.23 3.00
C TYR A 34 7.07 4.20 1.88
N VAL A 35 8.30 4.07 1.35
CA VAL A 35 8.58 3.09 0.29
C VAL A 35 8.44 1.66 0.80
N VAL A 36 8.94 1.36 2.00
CA VAL A 36 8.84 0.03 2.63
C VAL A 36 7.37 -0.32 2.90
N HIS A 37 6.59 0.59 3.49
CA HIS A 37 5.16 0.40 3.69
C HIS A 37 4.43 0.12 2.38
N ARG A 38 4.77 0.83 1.29
CA ARG A 38 4.16 0.55 -0.03
C ARG A 38 4.43 -0.87 -0.53
N ILE A 39 5.61 -1.42 -0.28
CA ILE A 39 5.94 -2.82 -0.62
C ILE A 39 5.12 -3.77 0.24
N ASP A 40 5.08 -3.54 1.55
CA ASP A 40 4.34 -4.38 2.47
C ASP A 40 2.83 -4.39 2.16
N MET A 41 2.24 -3.23 1.91
CA MET A 41 0.84 -3.10 1.51
C MET A 41 0.54 -3.79 0.17
N ALA A 42 1.48 -3.78 -0.78
CA ALA A 42 1.33 -4.53 -2.03
C ALA A 42 1.34 -6.05 -1.78
N ASN A 43 2.26 -6.52 -0.95
CA ASN A 43 2.35 -7.93 -0.59
C ASN A 43 1.13 -8.43 0.18
N ILE A 44 0.55 -7.62 1.08
CA ILE A 44 -0.69 -7.97 1.77
C ILE A 44 -1.84 -8.15 0.77
N ARG A 45 -1.96 -7.27 -0.24
CA ARG A 45 -2.95 -7.43 -1.32
C ARG A 45 -2.74 -8.72 -2.11
N ILE A 46 -1.48 -9.05 -2.42
CA ILE A 46 -1.12 -10.29 -3.12
C ILE A 46 -1.58 -11.50 -2.29
N ALA A 47 -1.25 -11.55 -0.99
CA ALA A 47 -1.64 -12.63 -0.11
C ALA A 47 -3.16 -12.81 -0.01
N LEU A 48 -3.89 -11.70 0.20
CA LEU A 48 -5.36 -11.73 0.26
C LEU A 48 -6.01 -12.16 -1.05
N ARG A 49 -5.36 -11.91 -2.20
CA ARG A 49 -5.85 -12.35 -3.52
C ARG A 49 -5.62 -13.83 -3.75
N LEU A 50 -4.46 -14.36 -3.36
CA LEU A 50 -4.09 -15.75 -3.60
C LEU A 50 -5.02 -16.70 -2.82
N LYS A 51 -5.40 -16.36 -1.58
CA LYS A 51 -6.29 -17.18 -0.72
C LYS A 51 -5.87 -18.66 -0.60
N GLU A 52 -4.62 -18.99 -0.94
CA GLU A 52 -4.05 -20.33 -0.92
C GLU A 52 -3.12 -20.46 0.28
N GLU A 53 -3.18 -21.60 0.96
CA GLU A 53 -2.14 -21.99 1.92
C GLU A 53 -0.89 -22.42 1.13
N ASP A 54 0.29 -21.96 1.58
CA ASP A 54 1.60 -22.23 0.96
C ASP A 54 1.80 -21.63 -0.45
N ALA A 55 1.37 -20.38 -0.64
CA ALA A 55 1.67 -19.64 -1.86
C ALA A 55 3.19 -19.56 -2.14
N ASP A 56 3.57 -19.71 -3.42
CA ASP A 56 4.97 -19.57 -3.83
C ASP A 56 5.50 -18.18 -3.46
N LEU A 57 6.56 -18.13 -2.64
CA LEU A 57 7.16 -16.88 -2.18
C LEU A 57 7.70 -16.00 -3.32
N SER A 58 7.92 -16.58 -4.51
CA SER A 58 8.39 -15.85 -5.69
C SER A 58 7.42 -14.78 -6.19
N VAL A 59 6.13 -14.88 -5.83
CA VAL A 59 5.08 -13.92 -6.21
C VAL A 59 5.13 -12.63 -5.38
N PHE A 60 5.80 -12.64 -4.23
CA PHE A 60 5.91 -11.47 -3.36
C PHE A 60 7.08 -10.57 -3.75
N ILE A 61 6.88 -9.28 -3.55
CA ILE A 61 7.87 -8.25 -3.79
C ILE A 61 8.81 -8.16 -2.59
N LYS A 62 10.12 -8.28 -2.83
CA LYS A 62 11.16 -8.20 -1.79
C LYS A 62 11.47 -6.75 -1.42
N GLY A 63 11.93 -6.55 -0.18
CA GLY A 63 12.41 -5.27 0.34
C GLY A 63 11.45 -4.53 1.28
N GLY A 64 10.34 -5.17 1.64
CA GLY A 64 9.46 -4.76 2.74
C GLY A 64 9.94 -5.23 4.11
N THR A 65 9.11 -5.04 5.14
CA THR A 65 9.35 -5.50 6.52
C THR A 65 8.59 -6.76 6.90
N LEU A 66 7.60 -7.17 6.12
CA LEU A 66 6.79 -8.35 6.42
C LEU A 66 7.59 -9.65 6.30
N ASP A 67 7.30 -10.58 7.22
CA ASP A 67 7.73 -11.97 7.10
C ASP A 67 6.91 -12.68 6.01
N LEU A 68 7.51 -12.81 4.82
CA LEU A 68 6.85 -13.38 3.64
C LEU A 68 6.37 -14.82 3.85
N LYS A 69 7.02 -15.59 4.73
CA LYS A 69 6.59 -16.97 5.02
C LYS A 69 5.27 -16.99 5.78
N LYS A 70 5.12 -16.09 6.76
CA LYS A 70 3.85 -15.93 7.49
C LYS A 70 2.76 -15.36 6.58
N LEU A 71 3.16 -14.47 5.67
CA LEU A 71 2.25 -13.82 4.73
C LEU A 71 1.67 -14.78 3.67
N ALA A 72 2.44 -15.81 3.28
CA ALA A 72 2.00 -16.88 2.38
C ALA A 72 1.05 -17.92 3.01
N GLY A 73 0.68 -17.73 4.29
CA GLY A 73 -0.25 -18.58 5.01
C GLY A 73 -1.70 -18.10 4.94
N ASN A 74 -2.51 -18.58 5.87
CA ASN A 74 -3.91 -18.16 6.02
C ASN A 74 -4.05 -16.72 6.59
N LEU A 75 -5.30 -16.27 6.75
CA LEU A 75 -5.61 -14.92 7.25
C LEU A 75 -4.95 -14.60 8.61
N GLU A 76 -4.85 -15.58 9.52
CA GLU A 76 -4.13 -15.40 10.79
C GLU A 76 -2.62 -15.23 10.59
N GLY A 77 -2.04 -15.93 9.60
CA GLY A 77 -0.65 -15.73 9.18
C GLY A 77 -0.39 -14.31 8.70
N ILE A 78 -1.29 -13.76 7.87
CA ILE A 78 -1.22 -12.37 7.39
C ILE A 78 -1.29 -11.39 8.56
N VAL A 79 -2.22 -11.59 9.49
CA VAL A 79 -2.34 -10.72 10.68
C VAL A 79 -1.06 -10.77 11.53
N LYS A 80 -0.53 -11.97 11.81
CA LYS A 80 0.72 -12.13 12.56
C LYS A 80 1.93 -11.51 11.86
N ALA A 81 1.96 -11.54 10.53
CA ALA A 81 3.00 -10.89 9.76
C ALA A 81 2.95 -9.36 9.95
N ILE A 82 1.75 -8.78 9.95
CA ILE A 82 1.54 -7.34 10.18
C ILE A 82 1.92 -6.95 11.61
N GLU A 83 1.45 -7.70 12.60
CA GLU A 83 1.75 -7.46 14.03
C GLU A 83 3.25 -7.53 14.35
N GLY A 84 4.02 -8.31 13.58
CA GLY A 84 5.47 -8.41 13.70
C GLY A 84 6.26 -7.41 12.86
N SER A 85 5.60 -6.48 12.16
CA SER A 85 6.23 -5.52 11.25
C SER A 85 6.10 -4.07 11.76
N ASN A 86 6.56 -3.10 10.97
CA ASN A 86 6.45 -1.68 11.31
C ASN A 86 5.08 -1.07 10.94
N LEU A 87 4.17 -1.87 10.38
CA LEU A 87 2.84 -1.43 10.02
C LEU A 87 1.95 -1.23 11.27
N PRO A 88 0.96 -0.32 11.22
CA PRO A 88 0.04 -0.11 12.34
C PRO A 88 -0.77 -1.37 12.68
N TYR A 89 -0.89 -1.65 13.98
CA TYR A 89 -1.70 -2.78 14.50
C TYR A 89 -3.18 -2.71 14.06
N SER A 90 -3.71 -1.51 13.81
CA SER A 90 -5.06 -1.30 13.27
C SER A 90 -5.28 -2.00 11.93
N LEU A 91 -4.21 -2.17 11.13
CA LEU A 91 -4.30 -2.86 9.84
C LEU A 91 -4.61 -4.36 10.02
N GLY A 92 -4.01 -5.01 11.01
CA GLY A 92 -4.32 -6.41 11.34
C GLY A 92 -5.80 -6.58 11.75
N GLN A 93 -6.33 -5.65 12.53
CA GLN A 93 -7.76 -5.63 12.89
C GLN A 93 -8.66 -5.39 11.68
N ALA A 94 -8.28 -4.50 10.77
CA ALA A 94 -9.04 -4.22 9.56
C ALA A 94 -9.12 -5.45 8.65
N ILE A 95 -8.04 -6.24 8.55
CA ILE A 95 -8.05 -7.49 7.79
C ILE A 95 -9.05 -8.49 8.35
N ARG A 96 -9.10 -8.66 9.67
CA ARG A 96 -10.09 -9.54 10.33
C ARG A 96 -11.53 -9.11 10.02
N LYS A 97 -11.79 -7.81 9.90
CA LYS A 97 -13.10 -7.23 9.59
C LYS A 97 -13.46 -7.24 8.10
N THR A 98 -12.56 -7.66 7.22
CA THR A 98 -12.80 -7.63 5.76
C THR A 98 -13.97 -8.52 5.32
N ALA A 99 -14.27 -9.58 6.09
CA ALA A 99 -15.43 -10.43 5.83
C ALA A 99 -16.76 -9.68 6.00
N ASP A 100 -16.83 -8.75 6.97
CA ASP A 100 -18.04 -7.99 7.31
C ASP A 100 -18.10 -6.64 6.58
N ASP A 101 -16.93 -6.03 6.34
CA ASP A 101 -16.78 -4.78 5.60
C ASP A 101 -15.66 -4.91 4.57
N PRO A 102 -16.00 -5.19 3.30
CA PRO A 102 -15.03 -5.35 2.22
C PRO A 102 -14.08 -4.16 2.04
N ASN A 103 -14.49 -2.97 2.49
CA ASN A 103 -13.71 -1.74 2.34
C ASN A 103 -12.85 -1.42 3.57
N ALA A 104 -13.05 -2.10 4.70
CA ALA A 104 -12.29 -1.84 5.93
C ALA A 104 -10.78 -1.95 5.70
N PHE A 105 -10.36 -2.95 4.92
CA PHE A 105 -8.98 -3.17 4.56
C PHE A 105 -8.39 -2.01 3.73
N GLU A 106 -9.03 -1.62 2.63
CA GLU A 106 -8.54 -0.52 1.78
C GLU A 106 -8.53 0.81 2.55
N ARG A 107 -9.49 1.03 3.47
CA ARG A 107 -9.45 2.21 4.34
C ARG A 107 -8.23 2.22 5.24
N ALA A 108 -7.93 1.11 5.89
CA ALA A 108 -6.75 1.00 6.74
C ALA A 108 -5.44 1.21 5.96
N LEU A 109 -5.33 0.72 4.72
CA LEU A 109 -4.16 0.98 3.87
C LEU A 109 -4.00 2.47 3.52
N SER A 110 -5.10 3.16 3.23
CA SER A 110 -5.07 4.60 3.01
C SER A 110 -4.71 5.39 4.27
N GLU A 111 -5.10 4.92 5.46
CA GLU A 111 -4.68 5.51 6.73
C GLU A 111 -3.16 5.39 6.94
N VAL A 112 -2.55 4.23 6.63
CA VAL A 112 -1.08 4.07 6.65
C VAL A 112 -0.42 5.10 5.72
N THR A 113 -0.91 5.18 4.49
CA THR A 113 -0.38 6.12 3.47
C THR A 113 -0.53 7.57 3.92
N ALA A 114 -1.69 7.94 4.47
CA ALA A 114 -1.96 9.28 4.99
C ALA A 114 -1.05 9.61 6.17
N SER A 115 -0.81 8.65 7.08
CA SER A 115 0.10 8.81 8.21
C SER A 115 1.54 9.04 7.75
N ASP A 116 2.03 8.31 6.76
CA ASP A 116 3.38 8.52 6.22
C ASP A 116 3.51 9.89 5.54
N ILE A 117 2.51 10.31 4.76
CA ILE A 117 2.45 11.65 4.13
C ILE A 117 2.43 12.75 5.19
N ALA A 118 1.60 12.58 6.23
CA ALA A 118 1.53 13.51 7.36
C ALA A 118 2.87 13.64 8.08
N HIS A 119 3.53 12.52 8.32
CA HIS A 119 4.84 12.51 8.96
C HIS A 119 5.86 13.28 8.12
N MET A 120 5.91 13.04 6.82
CA MET A 120 6.83 13.73 5.90
C MET A 120 6.58 15.24 5.81
N TRP A 121 5.32 15.69 5.85
CA TRP A 121 4.99 17.12 5.89
C TRP A 121 5.49 17.83 7.16
N ASN A 122 5.55 17.12 8.29
CA ASN A 122 5.99 17.65 9.57
C ASN A 122 7.52 17.70 9.74
N ILE A 123 8.30 17.45 8.68
CA ILE A 123 9.77 17.57 8.66
C ILE A 123 10.12 18.81 7.82
N PRO A 124 10.07 20.03 8.39
CA PRO A 124 10.27 21.26 7.63
C PRO A 124 11.70 21.39 7.09
N LEU A 125 11.88 22.24 6.07
CA LEU A 125 13.18 22.58 5.46
C LEU A 125 13.99 21.35 4.98
N SER A 126 13.29 20.33 4.50
CA SER A 126 13.85 19.05 4.06
C SER A 126 13.29 18.63 2.69
N ILE A 127 13.66 17.44 2.19
CA ILE A 127 13.11 16.92 0.92
C ILE A 127 11.73 16.27 1.13
N GLU A 128 11.41 15.92 2.37
CA GLU A 128 10.24 15.17 2.77
C GLU A 128 8.92 15.86 2.40
N PRO A 129 8.70 17.16 2.63
CA PRO A 129 7.47 17.84 2.20
C PRO A 129 7.27 17.82 0.67
N VAL A 130 8.36 17.96 -0.10
CA VAL A 130 8.29 17.91 -1.57
C VAL A 130 7.93 16.51 -2.04
N PHE A 131 8.51 15.49 -1.41
CA PHE A 131 8.16 14.10 -1.68
C PHE A 131 6.71 13.79 -1.26
N ALA A 132 6.26 14.29 -0.11
CA ALA A 132 4.90 14.14 0.40
C ALA A 132 3.87 14.75 -0.54
N PHE A 133 4.18 15.92 -1.11
CA PHE A 133 3.36 16.55 -2.15
C PHE A 133 3.21 15.63 -3.38
N ALA A 134 4.31 15.06 -3.88
CA ALA A 134 4.27 14.13 -5.01
C ALA A 134 3.51 12.83 -4.69
N ALA A 135 3.73 12.27 -3.51
CA ALA A 135 3.02 11.07 -3.01
C ALA A 135 1.50 11.32 -2.88
N LEU A 136 1.12 12.49 -2.40
CA LEU A 136 -0.27 12.92 -2.32
C LEU A 136 -0.90 13.06 -3.71
N ALA A 137 -0.20 13.71 -4.65
CA ALA A 137 -0.65 13.82 -6.03
C ALA A 137 -0.84 12.44 -6.69
N GLN A 138 0.08 11.51 -6.47
CA GLN A 138 -0.05 10.13 -6.95
C GLN A 138 -1.29 9.41 -6.38
N SER A 139 -1.59 9.62 -5.09
CA SER A 139 -2.79 9.07 -4.44
C SER A 139 -4.07 9.66 -5.04
N GLN A 140 -4.09 10.97 -5.31
CA GLN A 140 -5.22 11.65 -5.96
C GLN A 140 -5.44 11.17 -7.40
N LEU A 141 -4.37 10.93 -8.17
CA LEU A 141 -4.48 10.35 -9.51
C LEU A 141 -5.06 8.93 -9.47
N THR A 142 -4.71 8.14 -8.46
CA THR A 142 -5.26 6.79 -8.27
C THR A 142 -6.76 6.85 -7.96
N LEU A 143 -7.18 7.78 -7.09
CA LEU A 143 -8.59 8.05 -6.80
C LEU A 143 -9.37 8.47 -8.07
N LEU A 144 -8.82 9.42 -8.83
CA LEU A 144 -9.44 9.90 -10.07
C LEU A 144 -9.60 8.76 -11.08
N ARG A 145 -8.57 7.90 -11.21
CA ARG A 145 -8.64 6.72 -12.08
C ARG A 145 -9.74 5.76 -11.65
N ALA A 146 -9.86 5.46 -10.36
CA ALA A 146 -10.93 4.60 -9.84
C ALA A 146 -12.32 5.19 -10.13
N LEU A 147 -12.49 6.51 -9.98
CA LEU A 147 -13.72 7.21 -10.32
C LEU A 147 -14.06 7.09 -11.81
N ILE A 148 -13.08 7.30 -12.69
CA ILE A 148 -13.28 7.18 -14.15
C ILE A 148 -13.67 5.75 -14.54
N ILE A 149 -13.00 4.74 -13.97
CA ILE A 149 -13.33 3.32 -14.19
C ILE A 149 -14.77 3.03 -13.74
N GLY A 150 -15.14 3.46 -12.54
CA GLY A 150 -16.49 3.26 -12.01
C GLY A 150 -17.57 3.93 -12.86
N LYS A 151 -17.33 5.18 -13.29
CA LYS A 151 -18.24 5.88 -14.22
C LYS A 151 -18.36 5.18 -15.57
N ARG A 152 -17.24 4.72 -16.14
CA ARG A 152 -17.22 4.01 -17.43
C ARG A 152 -17.96 2.66 -17.35
N ALA A 153 -17.92 2.00 -16.19
CA ALA A 153 -18.65 0.78 -15.92
C ALA A 153 -20.15 1.02 -15.58
N ALA A 154 -20.64 2.26 -15.68
CA ALA A 154 -22.00 2.66 -15.34
C ALA A 154 -22.43 2.25 -13.92
N LEU A 155 -21.48 2.26 -12.97
CA LEU A 155 -21.79 2.00 -11.57
C LEU A 155 -22.60 3.15 -10.98
N GLU A 156 -23.57 2.81 -10.13
CA GLU A 156 -24.32 3.80 -9.37
C GLU A 156 -23.39 4.63 -8.46
N PRO A 157 -23.69 5.92 -8.20
CA PRO A 157 -22.83 6.78 -7.39
C PRO A 157 -22.47 6.20 -6.03
N GLN A 158 -23.40 5.48 -5.41
CA GLN A 158 -23.18 4.82 -4.11
C GLN A 158 -22.17 3.67 -4.21
N ALA A 159 -22.23 2.86 -5.28
CA ALA A 159 -21.27 1.80 -5.53
C ALA A 159 -19.88 2.37 -5.86
N ILE A 160 -19.81 3.46 -6.63
CA ILE A 160 -18.56 4.19 -6.87
C ILE A 160 -17.98 4.65 -5.53
N LYS A 161 -18.79 5.32 -4.68
CA LYS A 161 -18.35 5.82 -3.37
C LYS A 161 -17.78 4.71 -2.48
N GLN A 162 -18.38 3.52 -2.49
CA GLN A 162 -17.89 2.37 -1.73
C GLN A 162 -16.57 1.84 -2.27
N MET A 163 -16.36 1.85 -3.58
CA MET A 163 -15.13 1.38 -4.23
C MET A 163 -13.97 2.38 -4.13
N LEU A 164 -14.24 3.68 -3.99
CA LEU A 164 -13.19 4.70 -3.97
C LEU A 164 -12.28 4.51 -2.76
N PRO A 165 -10.93 4.52 -2.95
CA PRO A 165 -10.03 4.61 -1.81
C PRO A 165 -10.32 5.90 -1.04
N PRO A 166 -10.08 5.95 0.28
CA PRO A 166 -10.20 7.18 1.05
C PRO A 166 -9.44 8.34 0.42
N PHE A 167 -10.09 9.51 0.39
CA PHE A 167 -9.44 10.74 0.00
C PHE A 167 -8.44 11.17 1.07
N ILE A 168 -7.17 11.30 0.69
CA ILE A 168 -6.13 11.89 1.54
C ILE A 168 -6.18 13.40 1.31
N SER A 169 -6.56 14.16 2.34
CA SER A 169 -6.69 15.61 2.26
C SER A 169 -5.34 16.31 2.36
N ALA A 170 -5.11 17.33 1.52
CA ALA A 170 -3.95 18.22 1.59
C ALA A 170 -4.06 19.23 2.74
N SER A 171 -5.28 19.51 3.22
CA SER A 171 -5.57 20.64 4.12
C SER A 171 -5.00 20.48 5.52
N HIS A 172 -4.62 19.26 5.93
CA HIS A 172 -4.01 19.02 7.25
C HIS A 172 -2.51 19.31 7.28
N TYR A 173 -1.91 19.69 6.15
CA TYR A 173 -0.46 19.78 5.98
C TYR A 173 0.05 21.17 5.59
N VAL A 174 -0.86 22.11 5.34
CA VAL A 174 -0.55 23.52 5.05
C VAL A 174 -1.06 24.32 6.24
N LEU A 175 -0.20 24.51 7.24
CA LEU A 175 -0.35 25.54 8.26
C LEU A 175 0.62 26.68 7.94
#